data_AF-A0A5C4WKF1-F1
#
_entry.id   AF-A0A5C4WKF1-F1
#
_cell.length_a   1.000
_cell.length_b   1.000
_cell.length_c   1.000
_cell.angle_alpha   90.00
_cell.angle_beta   90.00
_cell.angle_gamma   90.00
#
_symmetry.space_group_name_H-M   'P 1'
#
loop_
_entity.id
_entity.type
_entity.pdbx_description
1 polymer ?
#
loop_
_entity_poly.entity_id
_entity_poly.type
_entity_poly.pdbx_seq_one_letter_code
_entity_poly.pdbx_strand_id
1 'polypeptide(L)'
;MALSRAFMRSTPLLAVLDEPTAALDAASEHEVYQRYAEAAREWQHATGGITLLVSHRFATIRMADLIVVLDGGRVIECGTHAELIARAGRYARLYDLQASAYE
;
A
#
# COMPACT_ATOMS: atom_id res chain seq x y z
N MET A 1 0.10 -0.63 18.86
CA MET A 1 1.47 -0.59 19.43
C MET A 1 2.59 -0.78 18.41
N ALA A 2 2.49 -1.69 17.43
CA ALA A 2 3.56 -1.90 16.43
C ALA A 2 3.78 -0.68 15.51
N LEU A 3 2.69 -0.06 15.02
CA LEU A 3 2.75 1.14 14.18
C LEU A 3 3.46 2.30 14.89
N SER A 4 3.10 2.57 16.14
CA SER A 4 3.71 3.64 16.95
C SER A 4 5.22 3.47 17.09
N ARG A 5 5.73 2.23 17.21
CA ARG A 5 7.17 1.96 17.26
C ARG A 5 7.85 2.18 15.91
N ALA A 6 7.19 1.82 14.81
CA ALA A 6 7.73 2.05 13.47
C ALA A 6 8.00 3.55 13.21
N PHE A 7 7.11 4.42 13.71
CA PHE A 7 7.24 5.87 13.58
C PHE A 7 8.24 6.54 14.56
N MET A 8 8.79 5.82 15.54
CA MET A 8 9.81 6.40 16.43
C MET A 8 11.14 6.64 15.70
N ARG A 9 11.36 5.98 14.57
CA ARG A 9 12.53 6.21 13.72
C ARG A 9 12.18 7.34 12.73
N SER A 10 12.84 8.48 12.86
CA SER A 10 12.49 9.69 12.11
C SER A 10 12.77 9.58 10.60
N THR A 11 13.80 8.84 10.19
CA THR A 11 14.24 8.71 8.78
C THR A 11 14.72 7.29 8.47
N PRO A 12 13.84 6.28 8.44
CA PRO A 12 14.21 4.92 8.03
C PRO A 12 14.60 4.88 6.54
N LEU A 13 15.62 4.10 6.20
CA LEU A 13 15.94 3.79 4.80
C LEU A 13 14.97 2.76 4.19
N LEU A 14 14.38 1.91 5.03
CA LEU A 14 13.39 0.92 4.64
C LEU A 14 12.31 0.82 5.71
N ALA A 15 11.07 1.06 5.32
CA ALA A 15 9.88 0.80 6.12
C ALA A 15 9.12 -0.37 5.51
N VAL A 16 8.82 -1.39 6.32
CA VAL A 16 8.02 -2.55 5.89
C VAL A 16 6.75 -2.59 6.73
N LEU A 17 5.61 -2.57 6.06
CA LEU A 17 4.28 -2.58 6.67
C LEU A 17 3.52 -3.81 6.17
N ASP A 18 3.25 -4.74 7.07
CA ASP A 18 2.47 -5.94 6.79
C ASP A 18 1.09 -5.79 7.42
N GLU A 19 0.06 -5.65 6.58
CA GLU A 19 -1.34 -5.42 6.95
C GLU A 19 -1.54 -4.40 8.10
N PRO A 20 -1.00 -3.18 8.00
CA PRO A 20 -0.93 -2.25 9.13
C PRO A 20 -2.29 -1.82 9.69
N THR A 21 -3.38 -1.98 8.92
CA THR A 21 -4.72 -1.52 9.29
C THR A 21 -5.74 -2.61 9.54
N ALA A 22 -5.32 -3.89 9.67
CA ALA A 22 -6.23 -5.02 9.83
C ALA A 22 -7.25 -4.90 10.99
N ALA A 23 -7.03 -3.98 11.94
CA ALA A 23 -7.92 -3.73 13.08
C ALA A 23 -8.59 -2.33 13.08
N LEU A 24 -8.54 -1.57 11.98
CA LEU A 24 -9.10 -0.22 11.89
C LEU A 24 -10.40 -0.19 11.06
N ASP A 25 -11.31 0.71 11.43
CA ASP A 25 -12.48 1.03 10.60
C ASP A 25 -12.08 1.83 9.35
N ALA A 26 -12.91 1.77 8.29
CA ALA A 26 -12.57 2.35 6.98
C ALA A 26 -12.23 3.85 7.00
N ALA A 27 -12.83 4.62 7.92
CA ALA A 27 -12.53 6.04 8.07
C ALA A 27 -11.14 6.26 8.69
N SER A 28 -10.84 5.51 9.76
CA SER A 28 -9.54 5.53 10.43
C SER A 28 -8.42 4.98 9.54
N GLU A 29 -8.72 4.00 8.67
CA GLU A 29 -7.78 3.49 7.67
C GLU A 29 -7.30 4.61 6.75
N HIS A 30 -8.23 5.38 6.19
CA HIS A 30 -7.88 6.44 5.24
C HIS A 30 -6.94 7.47 5.86
N GLU A 31 -7.24 7.95 7.06
CA GLU A 31 -6.41 8.94 7.76
C GLU A 31 -5.01 8.39 8.05
N VAL A 32 -4.93 7.16 8.56
CA VAL A 32 -3.65 6.50 8.85
C VAL A 32 -2.82 6.35 7.57
N TYR A 33 -3.45 5.99 6.45
CA TYR A 33 -2.76 5.84 5.17
C TYR A 33 -2.27 7.15 4.56
N GLN A 34 -3.03 8.25 4.71
CA GLN A 34 -2.55 9.57 4.29
C GLN A 34 -1.27 9.94 5.04
N ARG A 35 -1.26 9.75 6.36
CA ARG A 35 -0.07 9.99 7.19
C ARG A 35 1.11 9.10 6.78
N TYR A 36 0.86 7.82 6.41
CA TYR A 36 1.89 6.95 5.87
C TYR A 36 2.47 7.43 4.56
N ALA A 37 1.61 7.86 3.62
CA ALA A 37 2.05 8.36 2.33
C ALA A 37 2.87 9.65 2.48
N GLU A 38 2.47 10.54 3.39
CA GLU A 38 3.24 11.75 3.73
C GLU A 38 4.61 11.42 4.31
N ALA A 39 4.66 10.53 5.32
CA ALA A 39 5.92 10.11 5.93
C ALA A 39 6.84 9.40 4.92
N ALA A 40 6.28 8.52 4.08
CA ALA A 40 7.04 7.83 3.03
C ALA A 40 7.67 8.82 2.05
N ARG A 41 6.93 9.86 1.62
CA ARG A 41 7.46 10.93 0.78
C ARG A 41 8.57 11.69 1.49
N GLU A 42 8.39 12.05 2.75
CA GLU A 42 9.41 12.74 3.54
C GLU A 42 10.70 11.92 3.64
N TRP A 43 10.59 10.62 3.95
CA TRP A 43 11.75 9.72 4.01
C TRP A 43 12.43 9.54 2.66
N GLN A 44 11.65 9.44 1.58
CA GLN A 44 12.19 9.39 0.22
C GLN A 44 13.00 10.66 -0.08
N HIS A 45 12.46 11.84 0.22
CA HIS A 45 13.14 13.12 -0.01
C HIS A 45 14.39 13.30 0.86
N ALA A 46 14.35 12.87 2.12
CA ALA A 46 15.45 13.06 3.06
C ALA A 46 16.64 12.11 2.81
N THR A 47 16.37 10.84 2.47
CA THR A 47 17.42 9.80 2.44
C THR A 47 17.31 8.81 1.27
N GLY A 48 16.31 8.96 0.40
CA GLY A 48 15.97 7.93 -0.58
C GLY A 48 15.27 6.71 0.07
N GLY A 49 14.61 6.91 1.21
CA GLY A 49 13.90 5.85 1.93
C GLY A 49 12.83 5.15 1.07
N ILE A 50 12.70 3.84 1.27
CA ILE A 50 11.75 2.99 0.55
C ILE A 50 10.68 2.50 1.53
N THR A 51 9.42 2.55 1.12
CA THR A 51 8.29 1.98 1.86
C THR A 51 7.72 0.78 1.10
N LEU A 52 7.80 -0.40 1.72
CA LEU A 52 7.18 -1.62 1.23
C LEU A 52 5.91 -1.90 2.02
N LEU A 53 4.77 -1.89 1.33
CA LEU A 53 3.47 -2.22 1.91
C LEU A 53 2.98 -3.56 1.35
N VAL A 54 2.64 -4.47 2.25
CA VAL A 54 1.92 -5.70 1.93
C VAL A 54 0.50 -5.54 2.46
N SER A 55 -0.48 -5.60 1.55
CA SER A 55 -1.88 -5.43 1.89
C SER A 55 -2.79 -6.11 0.87
N HIS A 56 -3.96 -6.53 1.34
CA HIS A 56 -5.08 -6.97 0.51
C HIS A 56 -6.17 -5.88 0.37
N ARG A 57 -5.94 -4.68 0.91
CA ARG A 57 -6.85 -3.52 0.85
C ARG A 57 -6.49 -2.61 -0.32
N PHE A 58 -7.34 -2.55 -1.34
CA PHE A 58 -7.07 -1.81 -2.56
C PHE A 58 -7.11 -0.28 -2.41
N ALA A 59 -7.85 0.24 -1.42
CA ALA A 59 -7.87 1.67 -1.11
C ALA A 59 -6.44 2.21 -0.86
N THR A 60 -5.59 1.40 -0.24
CA THR A 60 -4.19 1.72 0.03
C THR A 60 -3.29 1.44 -1.16
N ILE A 61 -3.45 0.26 -1.77
CA ILE A 61 -2.59 -0.17 -2.88
C ILE A 61 -2.64 0.81 -4.04
N ARG A 62 -3.80 1.45 -4.28
CA ARG A 62 -3.97 2.49 -5.30
C ARG A 62 -2.99 3.67 -5.17
N MET A 63 -2.54 3.98 -3.96
CA MET A 63 -1.64 5.12 -3.70
C MET A 63 -0.15 4.79 -3.90
N ALA A 64 0.19 3.52 -4.14
CA ALA A 64 1.58 3.10 -4.30
C ALA A 64 2.16 3.56 -5.64
N ASP A 65 3.43 4.00 -5.61
CA ASP A 65 4.18 4.35 -6.81
C ASP A 65 4.44 3.13 -7.72
N LEU A 66 4.57 1.95 -7.11
CA LEU A 66 4.74 0.67 -7.79
C LEU A 66 3.94 -0.41 -7.06
N ILE A 67 3.16 -1.16 -7.82
CA ILE A 67 2.39 -2.31 -7.33
C ILE A 67 3.00 -3.57 -7.94
N VAL A 68 3.21 -4.57 -7.09
CA VAL A 68 3.69 -5.90 -7.48
C VAL A 68 2.63 -6.92 -7.09
N VAL A 69 2.08 -7.61 -8.09
CA VAL A 69 1.04 -8.62 -7.89
C VAL A 69 1.68 -10.00 -7.83
N LEU A 70 1.44 -10.69 -6.72
CA LEU A 70 1.94 -12.04 -6.48
C LEU A 70 0.84 -13.08 -6.65
N ASP A 71 1.15 -14.18 -7.35
CA ASP A 71 0.30 -15.37 -7.44
C ASP A 71 1.18 -16.62 -7.41
N GLY A 72 0.86 -17.58 -6.54
CA GLY A 72 1.66 -18.81 -6.37
C GLY A 72 3.15 -18.58 -6.08
N GLY A 73 3.50 -17.49 -5.37
CA GLY A 73 4.88 -17.12 -5.07
C GLY A 73 5.66 -16.52 -6.25
N ARG A 74 4.98 -16.14 -7.34
CA ARG A 74 5.57 -15.50 -8.52
C ARG A 74 4.98 -14.12 -8.75
N VAL A 75 5.80 -13.19 -9.24
CA VAL A 75 5.32 -11.90 -9.74
C VAL A 75 4.63 -12.14 -11.07
N ILE A 76 3.33 -11.86 -11.13
CA ILE A 76 2.53 -12.01 -12.35
C ILE A 76 2.26 -10.68 -13.06
N GLU A 77 2.24 -9.57 -12.31
CA GLU A 77 2.05 -8.23 -12.85
C GLU A 77 2.82 -7.21 -12.03
N CYS A 78 3.31 -6.16 -12.69
CA CYS A 78 3.90 -5.00 -12.03
C CYS A 78 3.59 -3.70 -12.80
N GLY A 79 3.43 -2.60 -12.06
CA GLY A 79 3.17 -1.28 -12.61
C GLY A 79 2.46 -0.37 -11.62
N THR A 80 2.07 0.80 -12.09
CA THR A 80 1.20 1.73 -11.37
C THR A 80 -0.24 1.21 -11.34
N HIS A 81 -1.06 1.75 -10.44
CA HIS A 81 -2.50 1.42 -10.40
C HIS A 81 -3.17 1.61 -11.77
N ALA A 82 -2.92 2.75 -12.42
CA ALA A 82 -3.53 3.09 -13.70
C ALA A 82 -3.14 2.08 -14.80
N GLU A 83 -1.87 1.70 -14.88
CA GLU A 83 -1.39 0.71 -15.85
C GLU A 83 -2.01 -0.67 -15.62
N LEU A 84 -2.10 -1.10 -14.35
CA LEU A 84 -2.65 -2.41 -14.01
C LEU A 84 -4.16 -2.49 -14.22
N ILE A 85 -4.90 -1.41 -13.95
CA ILE A 85 -6.32 -1.31 -14.30
C ILE A 85 -6.50 -1.38 -15.82
N ALA A 86 -5.72 -0.61 -16.58
CA ALA A 86 -5.81 -0.58 -18.05
C ALA A 86 -5.50 -1.95 -18.71
N ARG A 87 -4.64 -2.76 -18.08
CA ARG A 87 -4.32 -4.13 -18.54
C ARG A 87 -5.45 -5.13 -18.33
N ALA A 88 -6.47 -4.81 -17.52
CA ALA A 88 -7.59 -5.70 -17.20
C ALA A 88 -7.14 -7.10 -16.70
N GLY A 89 -6.03 -7.14 -15.96
CA GLY A 89 -5.40 -8.37 -15.46
C GLY A 89 -6.02 -8.94 -14.18
N ARG A 90 -5.24 -9.73 -13.43
CA ARG A 90 -5.58 -10.22 -12.07
C ARG A 90 -5.81 -9.04 -11.13
N TYR A 91 -4.96 -8.01 -11.19
CA TYR A 91 -5.10 -6.81 -10.36
C TYR A 91 -6.47 -6.15 -10.53
N ALA A 92 -6.85 -5.84 -11.77
CA ALA A 92 -8.11 -5.17 -12.09
C ALA A 92 -9.32 -5.98 -11.61
N ARG A 93 -9.35 -7.29 -11.88
CA ARG A 93 -10.43 -8.17 -11.43
C ARG A 93 -10.59 -8.19 -9.90
N LEU A 94 -9.48 -8.25 -9.17
CA LEU A 94 -9.51 -8.24 -7.71
C LEU A 94 -9.93 -6.88 -7.15
N TYR A 95 -9.51 -5.79 -7.80
CA TYR A 95 -9.94 -4.43 -7.47
C TYR A 95 -11.46 -4.28 -7.62
N ASP A 96 -12.02 -4.69 -8.76
CA ASP A 96 -13.46 -4.58 -9.03
C ASP A 96 -14.30 -5.43 -8.06
N LEU A 97 -13.86 -6.65 -7.76
CA LEU A 97 -14.51 -7.51 -6.78
C LEU A 97 -14.57 -6.85 -5.39
N GLN A 98 -13.45 -6.26 -4.95
CA GLN A 98 -13.43 -5.58 -3.65
C GLN A 98 -14.24 -4.28 -3.69
N ALA A 99 -14.20 -3.51 -4.77
CA ALA A 99 -14.98 -2.28 -4.92
C ALA A 99 -16.49 -2.55 -4.83
N SER A 100 -16.98 -3.62 -5.47
CA SER A 100 -18.39 -4.04 -5.42
C SER A 100 -18.85 -4.52 -4.04
N ALA A 101 -17.92 -4.88 -3.14
CA ALA A 101 -18.25 -5.32 -1.78
C ALA A 101 -18.39 -4.15 -0.78
N TYR A 102 -18.06 -2.91 -1.21
CA TYR A 102 -18.17 -1.69 -0.41
C TYR A 102 -19.34 -0.78 -0.84
N GLU A 103 -20.15 -1.20 -1.82
CA GLU A 103 -21.47 -0.62 -2.13
C GLU A 103 -22.58 -1.28 -1.30
#